data_AF-Q1RUA8-F1
#
_entry.id   AF-Q1RUA8-F1
#
_cell.length_a   1.000
_cell.length_b   1.000
_cell.length_c   1.000
_cell.angle_alpha   90.00
_cell.angle_beta   90.00
_cell.angle_gamma   90.00
#
_symmetry.space_group_name_H-M   'P 1'
#
loop_
_entity.id
_entity.type
_entity.pdbx_description
1 polymer ?
#
loop_
_entity_poly.entity_id
_entity_poly.type
_entity_poly.pdbx_seq_one_letter_code
_entity_poly.pdbx_strand_id
1 'polypeptide(L)' 'MAFNQELEAITQAFSGHGVDEKSLIAVLGKWDPLERETYRKKTSHFFIEDHERQFQRWNDHCVRLLKHEFVRFKMKDAS' A
#
# COMPACT_ATOMS: atom_id res chain seq x y z
N MET A 1 -3.18 -16.78 -15.06
CA MET A 1 -2.01 -17.00 -14.19
C MET A 1 -1.32 -15.68 -13.82
N ALA A 2 -1.06 -14.78 -14.78
CA ALA A 2 -0.41 -13.48 -14.55
C ALA A 2 -1.09 -12.58 -13.49
N PHE A 3 -2.42 -12.49 -13.48
CA PHE A 3 -3.15 -11.62 -12.54
C PHE A 3 -2.90 -11.97 -11.06
N ASN A 4 -2.80 -13.25 -10.71
CA ASN A 4 -2.51 -13.66 -9.33
C ASN A 4 -1.08 -13.33 -8.91
N GLN A 5 -0.12 -13.39 -9.85
CA GLN A 5 1.27 -13.01 -9.60
C GLN A 5 1.41 -11.49 -9.44
N GLU A 6 0.68 -10.71 -10.23
CA GLU A 6 0.61 -9.24 -10.07
C GLU A 6 0.00 -8.84 -8.72
N LEU A 7 -1.06 -9.52 -8.29
CA LEU A 7 -1.68 -9.33 -6.98
C LEU A 7 -0.71 -9.64 -5.83
N GLU A 8 0.03 -10.73 -5.93
CA GLU A 8 1.04 -11.10 -4.95
C GLU A 8 2.19 -10.09 -4.92
N ALA A 9 2.68 -9.65 -6.08
CA ALA A 9 3.71 -8.64 -6.19
C ALA A 9 3.29 -7.30 -5.56
N ILE A 10 2.05 -6.86 -5.78
CA ILE A 10 1.52 -5.65 -5.13
C ILE A 10 1.39 -5.84 -3.62
N THR A 11 0.88 -6.99 -3.18
CA THR A 11 0.72 -7.31 -1.75
C THR A 11 2.08 -7.31 -1.04
N GLN A 12 3.11 -7.86 -1.68
CA GLN A 12 4.49 -7.81 -1.19
C GLN A 12 5.07 -6.40 -1.20
N ALA A 13 4.77 -5.59 -2.23
CA ALA A 13 5.22 -4.21 -2.31
C ALA A 13 4.69 -3.32 -1.17
N PHE A 14 3.54 -3.67 -0.58
CA PHE A 14 3.00 -3.03 0.63
C PHE A 14 3.52 -3.61 1.95
N SER A 15 4.34 -4.66 1.91
CA SER A 15 4.81 -5.38 3.09
C SER A 15 6.26 -5.01 3.43
N GLY A 16 6.64 -5.20 4.69
CA GLY A 16 8.01 -4.93 5.18
C GLY A 16 8.23 -3.49 5.65
N HIS A 17 9.48 -3.04 5.60
CA HIS A 17 9.87 -1.68 6.03
C HIS A 17 9.75 -0.73 4.84
N GLY A 18 8.68 0.07 4.80
CA GLY A 18 8.40 0.99 3.71
C GLY A 18 7.50 0.39 2.64
N VAL A 19 7.63 0.88 1.40
CA VAL A 19 6.84 0.45 0.24
C VAL A 19 7.74 0.35 -0.98
N ASP A 20 7.60 -0.70 -1.79
CA ASP A 20 8.24 -0.78 -3.11
C ASP A 20 7.43 0.02 -4.14
N GLU A 21 7.69 1.32 -4.17
CA GLU A 21 7.01 2.29 -5.04
C GLU A 21 7.13 1.93 -6.53
N LYS A 22 8.27 1.37 -6.95
CA LYS A 22 8.52 1.05 -8.37
C LYS A 22 7.63 -0.10 -8.83
N SER A 23 7.54 -1.15 -8.02
CA SER A 23 6.65 -2.28 -8.32
C SER A 23 5.19 -1.87 -8.30
N LEU A 24 4.78 -1.02 -7.34
CA LEU A 24 3.41 -0.48 -7.33
C LEU A 24 3.07 0.30 -8.60
N ILE A 25 3.93 1.22 -9.01
CA ILE A 25 3.70 2.03 -10.21
C ILE A 25 3.65 1.13 -11.46
N ALA A 26 4.57 0.17 -11.58
CA ALA A 26 4.66 -0.70 -12.74
C ALA A 26 3.44 -1.62 -12.90
N VAL A 27 2.82 -2.06 -11.81
CA VAL A 27 1.63 -2.91 -11.85
C VAL A 27 0.35 -2.08 -11.86
N LEU A 28 0.14 -1.21 -10.86
CA LEU A 28 -1.07 -0.39 -10.76
C LEU A 28 -1.21 0.61 -11.93
N GLY A 29 -0.10 1.05 -12.51
CA GLY A 29 -0.09 1.94 -13.67
C GLY A 29 -0.69 1.30 -14.93
N LYS A 30 -0.73 -0.04 -15.01
CA LYS A 30 -1.34 -0.78 -16.13
C LYS A 30 -2.82 -1.07 -15.91
N TRP A 31 -3.25 -1.14 -14.66
CA TRP A 31 -4.62 -1.49 -14.29
C TRP A 31 -5.62 -0.37 -14.58
N ASP A 32 -6.83 -0.75 -14.97
CA ASP A 32 -7.94 0.18 -15.11
C ASP A 32 -8.56 0.56 -13.74
N PRO A 33 -9.46 1.56 -13.68
CA PRO A 33 -10.10 1.96 -12.42
C PRO A 33 -10.87 0.84 -11.71
N LEU A 34 -11.52 -0.07 -12.44
CA LEU A 34 -12.33 -1.17 -11.91
C LEU A 34 -11.44 -2.26 -11.30
N GLU A 35 -10.32 -2.58 -11.95
CA GLU A 35 -9.32 -3.51 -11.44
C GLU A 35 -8.72 -3.00 -10.12
N ARG A 36 -8.36 -1.70 -10.08
CA ARG A 36 -7.84 -1.05 -8.87
C ARG A 36 -8.86 -1.03 -7.73
N GLU A 37 -10.13 -0.77 -8.04
CA GLU A 37 -11.21 -0.79 -7.04
C GLU A 37 -11.45 -2.21 -6.50
N THR A 38 -11.48 -3.19 -7.40
CA THR A 38 -11.65 -4.61 -7.06
C THR A 38 -10.52 -5.08 -6.15
N TYR A 39 -9.28 -4.68 -6.44
CA TYR A 39 -8.14 -4.98 -5.59
C TYR A 39 -8.32 -4.41 -4.19
N ARG A 40 -8.57 -3.10 -4.07
CA ARG A 40 -8.73 -2.44 -2.77
C ARG A 40 -9.85 -3.06 -1.93
N LYS A 41 -10.96 -3.47 -2.55
CA LYS A 41 -12.05 -4.19 -1.88
C LYS A 41 -11.62 -5.57 -1.37
N LYS A 42 -10.76 -6.29 -2.10
CA LYS A 42 -10.24 -7.61 -1.72
C LYS A 42 -9.12 -7.55 -0.69
N THR A 43 -8.39 -6.45 -0.59
CA THR A 43 -7.28 -6.25 0.34
C THR A 43 -7.65 -5.35 1.52
N SER A 44 -8.72 -5.72 2.24
CA SER A 44 -9.22 -4.99 3.43
C SER A 44 -8.22 -4.90 4.59
N HIS A 45 -7.18 -5.73 4.59
CA HIS A 45 -6.07 -5.63 5.53
C HIS A 45 -5.16 -4.42 5.26
N PHE A 46 -5.11 -3.93 4.02
CA PHE A 46 -4.42 -2.69 3.66
C PHE A 46 -5.38 -1.52 3.54
N PHE A 47 -6.54 -1.67 2.92
CA PHE A 47 -7.44 -0.53 2.66
C PHE A 47 -8.70 -0.62 3.51
N ILE A 48 -8.97 0.45 4.26
CA ILE A 48 -10.16 0.59 5.11
C ILE A 48 -11.05 1.66 4.49
N GLU A 49 -12.35 1.40 4.44
CA GLU A 49 -13.32 2.40 3.99
C GLU A 49 -13.51 3.50 5.04
N ASP A 50 -13.42 4.75 4.61
CA ASP A 50 -13.76 5.92 5.41
C ASP A 50 -15.23 6.26 5.14
N HIS A 51 -16.11 5.85 6.05
CA HIS A 51 -17.55 6.04 5.90
C HIS A 51 -17.98 7.51 5.99
N GLU A 52 -17.16 8.38 6.59
CA GLU A 52 -17.48 9.81 6.69
C GLU A 52 -17.13 10.55 5.40
N ARG A 53 -16.01 10.17 4.77
CA ARG A 53 -15.44 10.89 3.63
C ARG A 53 -15.61 10.17 2.29
N GLN A 54 -16.23 8.98 2.31
CA GLN A 54 -16.52 8.14 1.15
C GLN A 54 -15.30 7.83 0.26
N PHE A 55 -14.16 7.52 0.89
CA PHE A 55 -12.97 7.04 0.18
C PHE A 55 -12.29 5.91 0.95
N GLN A 56 -11.40 5.17 0.28
CA GLN A 56 -10.60 4.13 0.92
C GLN A 56 -9.26 4.71 1.38
N ARG A 57 -8.96 4.59 2.67
CA ARG A 57 -7.69 5.01 3.26
C ARG A 57 -6.83 3.80 3.59
N TRP A 58 -5.52 4.01 3.69
CA TRP A 58 -4.63 2.94 4.12
C TRP A 58 -4.81 2.63 5.61
N ASN A 59 -4.60 1.37 5.99
CA ASN A 59 -4.79 0.87 7.34
C ASN A 59 -3.91 1.65 8.32
N ASP A 60 -4.51 2.08 9.43
CA ASP A 60 -3.84 2.85 10.48
C ASP A 60 -2.60 2.15 11.03
N HIS A 61 -2.58 0.82 11.07
CA HIS A 61 -1.40 0.07 11.47
C HIS A 61 -0.22 0.31 10.53
N CYS A 62 -0.44 0.22 9.21
CA CYS A 62 0.58 0.47 8.20
C CYS A 62 1.06 1.93 8.25
N VAL A 63 0.15 2.89 8.42
CA VAL A 63 0.49 4.31 8.58
C VAL A 63 1.37 4.54 9.82
N ARG A 64 1.08 3.86 10.94
CA ARG A 64 1.92 3.94 12.15
C ARG A 64 3.32 3.38 11.93
N LEU A 65 3.46 2.25 11.23
CA LEU A 65 4.75 1.65 10.90
C LEU A 65 5.60 2.62 10.07
N LEU A 66 5.02 3.26 9.06
CA LEU A 66 5.73 4.27 8.28
C LEU A 66 6.18 5.45 9.12
N LYS A 67 5.31 5.99 9.98
CA LYS A 67 5.69 7.10 10.89
C LYS A 67 6.88 6.73 11.76
N HIS A 68 6.90 5.51 12.29
CA HIS A 68 8.01 5.00 13.09
C HIS A 68 9.31 4.94 12.26
N GLU A 69 9.26 4.43 11.04
CA GLU A 69 10.43 4.42 10.15
C GLU A 69 10.91 5.82 9.79
N PHE A 70 10.00 6.78 9.52
CA PHE A 70 10.39 8.17 9.29
C PHE A 70 11.14 8.78 10.47
N VAL A 71 10.68 8.53 11.70
CA VAL A 71 11.39 8.98 12.92
C VAL A 71 12.77 8.34 13.02
N ARG A 72 12.89 7.03 12.76
CA ARG A 72 14.16 6.32 12.75
C ARG A 72 15.15 6.90 11.73
N PHE A 73 14.70 7.25 10.53
CA PHE A 73 15.54 7.92 9.53
C PHE A 73 16.01 9.29 10.01
N LYS A 74 15.10 10.11 10.54
CA LYS A 74 15.44 11.44 11.07
C LYS A 74 16.44 11.40 12.23
N MET A 75 16.39 10.36 13.07
CA MET A 75 17.36 10.17 14.16
C MET A 75 18.74 9.71 13.66
N LYS A 76 18.80 8.91 12.58
CA LYS A 76 20.07 8.54 11.95
C LYS A 76 20.78 9.72 11.29
N ASP A 77 20.04 10.68 10.74
CA ASP A 77 20.61 11.88 10.12
C ASP A 77 21.08 12.93 11.15
N ALA A 78 20.71 12.77 12.42
CA ALA A 78 21.04 13.69 13.52
C ALA A 78 22.24 13.22 14.38
N SER A 79 22.88 12.11 14.00
CA SER A 79 24.02 11.48 14.69
C SER A 79 25.30 11.61 13.86
#